data_AF-A0A498F457-F1
#
_entry.id   AF-A0A498F457-F1
#
_cell.length_a   1.000
_cell.length_b   1.000
_cell.length_c   1.000
_cell.angle_alpha   90.00
_cell.angle_beta   90.00
_cell.angle_gamma   90.00
#
_symmetry.space_group_name_H-M   'P 1'
#
loop_
_entity.id
_entity.type
_entity.pdbx_description
1 polymer ?
#
loop_
_entity_poly.entity_id
_entity_poly.type
_entity_poly.pdbx_seq_one_letter_code
_entity_poly.pdbx_strand_id
1 'polypeptide(L)'
;GRDLFARFRETTQEIARLQAKLEAGRHSSERIRRLYRKRTRRRDHAQEALCRNVVERLYAEGVDTVYIGDMTGVLETHWSAEANAKTHNFWAFRKFVDRLACTAEEYGISVEVRSEAWTSQECPQCGSTDRTTRHQETLTCPCGFEGLADLTASKTFLERQTEQEVRPMARPVRFEWDVHEWSGQPHPHGSP
;
A
#
# COMPACT_ATOMS: atom_id res chain seq x y z
N GLY A 1 -9.75 1.40 1.46
CA GLY A 1 -8.69 2.05 2.28
C GLY A 1 -8.82 3.57 2.50
N ARG A 2 -9.35 4.36 1.56
CA ARG A 2 -9.40 5.84 1.67
C ARG A 2 -10.12 6.33 2.92
N ASP A 3 -11.22 5.66 3.28
CA ASP A 3 -12.03 5.96 4.45
C ASP A 3 -11.30 5.75 5.79
N LEU A 4 -10.48 4.68 5.87
CA LEU A 4 -9.64 4.43 7.05
C LEU A 4 -8.59 5.51 7.25
N PHE A 5 -7.97 5.97 6.15
CA PHE A 5 -7.00 7.05 6.22
C PHE A 5 -7.67 8.38 6.59
N ALA A 6 -8.87 8.66 6.08
CA ALA A 6 -9.66 9.82 6.47
C ALA A 6 -9.94 9.82 7.99
N ARG A 7 -10.45 8.71 8.53
CA ARG A 7 -10.70 8.56 9.98
C ARG A 7 -9.42 8.67 10.83
N PHE A 8 -8.30 8.16 10.32
CA PHE A 8 -6.98 8.33 10.95
C PHE A 8 -6.56 9.81 10.98
N ARG A 9 -6.76 10.55 9.88
CA ARG A 9 -6.49 11.98 9.78
C ARG A 9 -7.38 12.79 10.71
N GLU A 10 -8.68 12.54 10.74
CA GLU A 10 -9.62 13.21 11.65
C GLU A 10 -9.19 13.08 13.11
N THR A 11 -8.84 11.85 13.53
CA THR A 11 -8.38 11.62 14.91
C THR A 11 -7.06 12.34 15.18
N THR A 12 -6.17 12.43 14.18
CA THR A 12 -4.90 13.15 14.27
C THR A 12 -5.11 14.66 14.39
N GLN A 13 -6.06 15.23 13.63
CA GLN A 13 -6.43 16.64 13.71
C GLN A 13 -7.07 16.99 15.05
N GLU A 14 -7.96 16.14 15.58
CA GLU A 14 -8.55 16.37 16.91
C GLU A 14 -7.48 16.30 18.01
N ILE A 15 -6.50 15.40 17.91
CA ILE A 15 -5.35 15.37 18.83
C ILE A 15 -4.59 16.71 18.76
N ALA A 16 -4.25 17.19 17.57
CA ALA A 16 -3.53 18.45 17.39
C ALA A 16 -4.33 19.64 17.95
N ARG A 17 -5.65 19.68 17.70
CA ARG A 17 -6.56 20.70 18.24
C ARG A 17 -6.58 20.70 19.78
N LEU A 18 -6.57 19.52 20.40
CA LEU A 18 -6.54 19.40 21.86
C LEU A 18 -5.17 19.77 22.43
N GLN A 19 -4.08 19.43 21.74
CA GLN A 19 -2.72 19.82 22.13
C GLN A 19 -2.53 21.34 22.10
N ALA A 20 -3.09 22.02 21.09
CA ALA A 20 -3.06 23.49 20.98
C ALA A 20 -3.80 24.21 22.13
N LYS A 21 -4.64 23.51 22.89
CA LYS A 21 -5.39 24.04 24.05
C LYS A 21 -4.72 23.74 25.39
N LEU A 22 -3.56 23.07 25.38
CA LEU A 22 -2.83 22.77 26.60
C LEU A 22 -2.04 24.00 27.08
N GLU A 23 -1.86 24.10 28.38
CA GLU A 23 -0.99 25.09 29.01
C GLU A 23 0.46 24.92 28.54
N ALA A 24 1.23 26.02 28.55
CA ALA A 24 2.64 26.00 28.18
C ALA A 24 3.42 24.99 29.03
N GLY A 25 4.24 24.16 28.38
CA GLY A 25 4.98 23.06 29.02
C GLY A 25 4.18 21.75 29.19
N ARG A 26 2.89 21.73 28.85
CA ARG A 26 2.08 20.51 28.89
C ARG A 26 1.90 19.93 27.49
N HIS A 27 2.44 18.73 27.27
CA HIS A 27 2.41 18.07 25.95
C HIS A 27 1.28 17.05 25.77
N SER A 28 0.56 16.70 26.84
CA SER A 28 -0.49 15.69 26.80
C SER A 28 -1.56 15.81 27.89
N SER A 29 -2.68 15.12 27.69
CA SER A 29 -3.77 14.93 28.64
C SER A 29 -4.28 13.49 28.57
N GLU A 30 -5.06 13.04 29.55
CA GLU A 30 -5.67 11.70 29.51
C GLU A 30 -6.52 11.49 28.26
N ARG A 31 -7.32 12.50 27.87
CA ARG A 31 -8.11 12.48 26.63
C ARG A 31 -7.21 12.32 25.40
N ILE A 32 -6.11 13.07 25.30
CA ILE A 32 -5.16 12.97 24.18
C ILE A 32 -4.55 11.56 24.13
N ARG A 33 -4.10 11.01 25.27
CA ARG A 33 -3.56 9.64 25.35
C ARG A 33 -4.59 8.60 24.91
N ARG A 34 -5.86 8.76 25.30
CA ARG A 34 -6.96 7.87 24.88
C ARG A 34 -7.18 7.91 23.37
N LEU A 35 -7.12 9.10 22.76
CA LEU A 35 -7.24 9.26 21.31
C LEU A 35 -6.06 8.63 20.57
N TYR A 36 -4.82 8.81 21.03
CA TYR A 36 -3.65 8.12 20.46
C TYR A 36 -3.83 6.60 20.51
N ARG A 37 -4.19 6.04 21.67
CA ARG A 37 -4.44 4.59 21.82
C ARG A 37 -5.53 4.10 20.88
N LYS A 38 -6.66 4.81 20.79
CA LYS A 38 -7.79 4.47 19.90
C LYS A 38 -7.39 4.50 18.43
N ARG A 39 -6.67 5.55 18.00
CA ARG A 39 -6.17 5.70 16.63
C ARG A 39 -5.25 4.54 16.26
N THR A 40 -4.25 4.26 17.10
CA THR A 40 -3.28 3.19 16.86
C THR A 40 -3.94 1.82 16.81
N ARG A 41 -4.83 1.50 17.76
CA ARG A 41 -5.54 0.19 17.77
C ARG A 41 -6.40 -0.02 16.52
N ARG A 42 -7.11 1.01 16.07
CA ARG A 42 -7.95 0.91 14.85
C ARG A 42 -7.11 0.70 13.60
N ARG A 43 -6.02 1.45 13.47
CA ARG A 43 -5.07 1.31 12.36
C ARG A 43 -4.47 -0.10 12.36
N ASP A 44 -3.97 -0.54 13.50
CA ASP A 44 -3.30 -1.83 13.64
C ASP A 44 -4.27 -3.00 13.35
N HIS A 45 -5.50 -2.95 13.88
CA HIS A 45 -6.53 -3.94 13.58
C HIS A 45 -6.86 -4.02 12.08
N ALA A 46 -7.06 -2.87 11.42
CA ALA A 46 -7.36 -2.87 9.98
C ALA A 46 -6.19 -3.38 9.13
N GLN A 47 -4.95 -3.07 9.51
CA GLN A 47 -3.75 -3.59 8.84
C GLN A 47 -3.58 -5.09 9.04
N GLU A 48 -3.77 -5.59 10.27
CA GLU A 48 -3.68 -7.02 10.58
C GLU A 48 -4.74 -7.82 9.82
N ALA A 49 -5.99 -7.31 9.77
CA ALA A 49 -7.03 -7.90 8.96
C ALA A 49 -6.71 -7.86 7.46
N LEU A 50 -6.03 -6.81 6.97
CA LEU A 50 -5.62 -6.73 5.56
C LEU A 50 -4.55 -7.77 5.24
N CYS A 51 -3.50 -7.87 6.06
CA CYS A 51 -2.44 -8.85 5.88
C CYS A 51 -3.03 -10.26 5.81
N ARG A 52 -3.90 -10.61 6.77
CA ARG A 52 -4.54 -11.92 6.80
C ARG A 52 -5.42 -12.18 5.59
N ASN A 53 -6.26 -11.22 5.20
CA ASN A 53 -7.12 -11.36 4.02
C ASN A 53 -6.33 -11.53 2.72
N VAL A 54 -5.24 -10.78 2.55
CA VAL A 54 -4.38 -10.87 1.36
C VAL A 54 -3.65 -12.21 1.33
N VAL A 55 -3.04 -12.62 2.46
CA VAL A 55 -2.30 -13.89 2.54
C VAL A 55 -3.23 -15.08 2.32
N GLU A 56 -4.43 -15.10 2.91
CA GLU A 56 -5.41 -16.17 2.69
C GLU A 56 -5.80 -16.32 1.22
N ARG A 57 -5.98 -15.21 0.50
CA ARG A 57 -6.27 -15.23 -0.94
C ARG A 57 -5.09 -15.77 -1.75
N LEU A 58 -3.87 -15.28 -1.45
CA LEU A 58 -2.66 -15.72 -2.13
C LEU A 58 -2.41 -17.22 -1.92
N TYR A 59 -2.64 -17.70 -0.69
CA TYR A 59 -2.58 -19.12 -0.38
C TYR A 59 -3.60 -19.95 -1.17
N ALA A 60 -4.85 -19.48 -1.25
CA ALA A 60 -5.89 -20.15 -2.04
C ALA A 60 -5.58 -20.17 -3.55
N GLU A 61 -4.83 -19.19 -4.04
CA GLU A 61 -4.34 -19.11 -5.43
C GLU A 61 -3.06 -19.95 -5.66
N GLY A 62 -2.48 -20.55 -4.61
CA GLY A 62 -1.27 -21.38 -4.70
C GLY A 62 0.01 -20.57 -4.89
N VAL A 63 0.07 -19.34 -4.36
CA VAL A 63 1.25 -18.48 -4.44
C VAL A 63 2.30 -18.89 -3.41
N ASP A 64 3.51 -19.18 -3.86
CA ASP A 64 4.64 -19.56 -2.98
C ASP A 64 5.46 -18.36 -2.48
N THR A 65 5.59 -17.31 -3.29
CA THR A 65 6.46 -16.16 -3.01
C THR A 65 5.78 -14.84 -3.36
N VAL A 66 5.90 -13.85 -2.47
CA VAL A 66 5.41 -12.48 -2.63
C VAL A 66 6.59 -11.52 -2.66
N TYR A 67 6.70 -10.76 -3.76
CA TYR A 67 7.68 -9.69 -3.88
C TYR A 67 7.06 -8.35 -3.45
N ILE A 68 7.79 -7.60 -2.63
CA ILE A 68 7.41 -6.27 -2.17
C ILE A 68 8.46 -5.27 -2.66
N GLY A 69 8.00 -4.20 -3.32
CA GLY A 69 8.85 -3.09 -3.72
C GLY A 69 9.47 -2.39 -2.51
N ASP A 70 10.80 -2.27 -2.51
CA ASP A 70 11.53 -1.49 -1.52
C ASP A 70 11.23 0.00 -1.70
N MET A 71 10.47 0.54 -0.76
CA MET A 71 10.11 1.96 -0.74
C MET A 71 11.07 2.82 0.09
N THR A 72 12.25 2.33 0.48
CA THR A 72 13.20 3.10 1.29
C THR A 72 13.53 4.47 0.67
N GLY A 73 13.82 4.54 -0.63
CA GLY A 73 14.06 5.83 -1.31
C GLY A 73 12.81 6.74 -1.41
N VAL A 74 11.61 6.16 -1.46
CA VAL A 74 10.34 6.90 -1.45
C VAL A 74 10.06 7.48 -0.06
N LEU A 75 10.42 6.74 0.99
CA LEU A 75 10.28 7.13 2.40
C LEU A 75 11.26 8.25 2.80
N GLU A 76 12.41 8.35 2.13
CA GLU A 76 13.40 9.41 2.38
C GLU A 76 13.03 10.73 1.69
N THR A 77 12.16 10.68 0.68
CA THR A 77 11.77 11.85 -0.10
C THR A 77 10.58 12.58 0.54
N HIS A 78 10.70 13.89 0.74
CA HIS A 78 9.59 14.73 1.18
C HIS A 78 8.67 15.10 0.01
N TRP A 79 7.58 14.34 -0.15
CA TRP A 79 6.53 14.63 -1.13
C TRP A 79 5.57 15.70 -0.58
N SER A 80 4.29 15.37 -0.38
CA SER A 80 3.31 16.23 0.28
C SER A 80 3.10 15.81 1.74
N ALA A 81 2.61 16.72 2.58
CA ALA A 81 2.25 16.41 3.97
C ALA A 81 1.24 15.25 4.06
N GLU A 82 0.32 15.15 3.09
CA GLU A 82 -0.64 14.05 3.01
C GLU A 82 0.01 12.73 2.62
N ALA A 83 0.86 12.73 1.58
CA ALA A 83 1.59 11.54 1.17
C ALA A 83 2.46 11.02 2.32
N ASN A 84 3.21 11.91 2.98
CA ASN A 84 4.05 11.56 4.12
C ASN A 84 3.22 11.02 5.30
N ALA A 85 2.07 11.64 5.60
CA ALA A 85 1.18 11.13 6.64
C ALA A 85 0.62 9.75 6.30
N LYS A 86 0.33 9.49 5.03
CA LYS A 86 -0.15 8.18 4.57
C LYS A 86 0.95 7.13 4.68
N THR A 87 2.15 7.41 4.19
CA THR A 87 3.24 6.44 4.13
C THR A 87 3.89 6.20 5.50
N HIS A 88 4.25 7.25 6.24
CA HIS A 88 4.95 7.13 7.52
C HIS A 88 4.01 6.90 8.71
N ASN A 89 2.88 7.61 8.78
CA ASN A 89 2.04 7.56 9.99
C ASN A 89 0.95 6.49 9.91
N PHE A 90 0.26 6.43 8.77
CA PHE A 90 -0.84 5.48 8.57
C PHE A 90 -0.33 4.10 8.18
N TRP A 91 0.46 3.96 7.13
CA TRP A 91 1.01 2.65 6.75
C TRP A 91 2.13 2.22 7.68
N ALA A 92 2.99 3.15 8.11
CA ALA A 92 4.20 2.82 8.85
C ALA A 92 4.95 1.69 8.14
N PHE A 93 5.24 1.91 6.85
CA PHE A 93 5.47 0.88 5.84
C PHE A 93 6.31 -0.32 6.30
N ARG A 94 7.47 -0.08 6.91
CA ARG A 94 8.34 -1.15 7.44
C ARG A 94 7.60 -2.10 8.40
N LYS A 95 6.87 -1.55 9.38
CA LYS A 95 6.07 -2.34 10.33
C LYS A 95 4.95 -3.11 9.61
N PHE A 96 4.38 -2.54 8.56
CA PHE A 96 3.36 -3.23 7.76
C PHE A 96 3.96 -4.41 6.98
N VAL A 97 5.14 -4.24 6.38
CA VAL A 97 5.88 -5.32 5.72
C VAL A 97 6.22 -6.43 6.72
N ASP A 98 6.71 -6.10 7.91
CA ASP A 98 7.03 -7.09 8.95
C ASP A 98 5.78 -7.91 9.35
N ARG A 99 4.62 -7.24 9.48
CA ARG A 99 3.33 -7.89 9.77
C ARG A 99 2.89 -8.82 8.64
N LEU A 100 3.04 -8.38 7.39
CA LEU A 100 2.70 -9.19 6.23
C LEU A 100 3.60 -10.41 6.15
N ALA A 101 4.90 -10.25 6.33
CA ALA A 101 5.87 -11.35 6.35
C ALA A 101 5.56 -12.38 7.44
N CYS A 102 5.31 -11.93 8.66
CA CYS A 102 4.91 -12.81 9.76
C CYS A 102 3.61 -13.57 9.46
N THR A 103 2.62 -12.90 8.84
CA THR A 103 1.37 -13.57 8.46
C THR A 103 1.58 -14.55 7.31
N ALA A 104 2.40 -14.21 6.32
CA ALA A 104 2.71 -15.06 5.18
C ALA A 104 3.46 -16.34 5.59
N GLU A 105 4.37 -16.22 6.56
CA GLU A 105 5.10 -17.35 7.15
C GLU A 105 4.16 -18.39 7.78
N GLU A 106 3.04 -17.98 8.42
CA GLU A 106 2.00 -18.89 8.94
C GLU A 106 1.41 -19.81 7.85
N TYR A 107 1.43 -19.36 6.58
CA TYR A 107 0.90 -20.06 5.41
C TYR A 107 2.00 -20.69 4.55
N GLY A 108 3.28 -20.61 4.96
CA GLY A 108 4.42 -21.09 4.17
C GLY A 108 4.76 -20.24 2.94
N ILE A 109 4.22 -19.01 2.87
CA ILE A 109 4.49 -18.07 1.76
C ILE A 109 5.74 -17.25 2.09
N SER A 110 6.71 -17.23 1.17
CA SER A 110 7.94 -16.45 1.32
C SER A 110 7.71 -14.98 0.94
N VAL A 111 8.26 -14.04 1.71
CA VAL A 111 8.17 -12.60 1.40
C VAL A 111 9.54 -12.03 1.12
N GLU A 112 9.72 -11.44 -0.07
CA GLU A 112 11.00 -10.87 -0.51
C GLU A 112 10.87 -9.38 -0.82
N VAL A 113 11.68 -8.55 -0.14
CA VAL A 113 11.77 -7.13 -0.45
C VAL A 113 12.82 -6.90 -1.53
N ARG A 114 12.44 -6.25 -2.65
CA ARG A 114 13.30 -6.02 -3.82
C ARG A 114 13.11 -4.60 -4.36
N SER A 115 14.14 -4.05 -4.98
CA SER A 115 14.05 -2.69 -5.55
C SER A 115 13.04 -2.64 -6.69
N GLU A 116 12.06 -1.74 -6.57
CA GLU A 116 11.05 -1.44 -7.59
C GLU A 116 11.43 -0.19 -8.42
N ALA A 117 12.70 0.24 -8.37
CA ALA A 117 13.13 1.44 -9.06
C ALA A 117 12.75 1.42 -10.55
N TRP A 118 12.17 2.53 -11.02
CA TRP A 118 11.77 2.79 -12.41
C TRP A 118 10.55 2.01 -12.95
N THR A 119 9.98 1.04 -12.23
CA THR A 119 8.83 0.25 -12.75
C THR A 119 7.59 1.11 -13.00
N SER A 120 7.40 2.17 -12.19
CA SER A 120 6.29 3.10 -12.31
C SER A 120 6.31 4.00 -13.56
N GLN A 121 7.44 4.00 -14.29
CA GLN A 121 7.67 4.81 -15.49
C GLN A 121 8.04 3.95 -16.70
N GLU A 122 8.35 2.67 -16.51
CA GLU A 122 8.73 1.80 -17.62
C GLU A 122 7.52 1.44 -18.49
N CYS A 123 7.62 1.71 -19.78
CA CYS A 123 6.66 1.21 -20.76
C CYS A 123 6.90 -0.28 -21.02
N PRO A 124 5.93 -1.17 -20.77
CA PRO A 124 6.11 -2.61 -20.98
C PRO A 124 6.21 -2.99 -22.46
N GLN A 125 5.81 -2.08 -23.37
CA GLN A 125 5.85 -2.33 -24.81
C GLN A 125 7.19 -1.94 -25.46
N CYS A 126 7.81 -0.84 -25.02
CA CYS A 126 9.02 -0.31 -25.65
C CYS A 126 10.20 -0.09 -24.70
N GLY A 127 10.05 -0.40 -23.42
CA GLY A 127 11.09 -0.25 -22.39
C GLY A 127 11.45 1.20 -22.04
N SER A 128 10.79 2.19 -22.63
CA SER A 128 11.10 3.60 -22.35
C SER A 128 10.64 3.99 -20.95
N THR A 129 11.53 4.62 -20.18
CA THR A 129 11.24 5.25 -18.88
C THR A 129 11.00 6.75 -19.01
N ASP A 130 11.73 7.40 -19.92
CA ASP A 130 11.80 8.87 -19.97
C ASP A 130 10.71 9.51 -20.84
N ARG A 131 10.07 8.71 -21.69
CA ARG A 131 9.02 9.18 -22.60
C ARG A 131 7.61 8.88 -22.11
N THR A 132 7.47 8.16 -21.00
CA THR A 132 6.16 7.84 -20.45
C THR A 132 5.61 9.02 -19.67
N THR A 133 4.28 9.13 -19.66
CA THR A 133 3.57 10.11 -18.87
C THR A 133 2.63 9.37 -17.94
N ARG A 134 2.88 9.47 -16.63
CA ARG A 134 1.93 9.01 -15.62
C ARG A 134 0.97 10.14 -15.26
N HIS A 135 -0.32 9.91 -15.42
CA HIS A 135 -1.38 10.82 -14.98
C HIS A 135 -2.39 10.06 -14.12
N GLN A 136 -2.38 10.34 -12.82
CA GLN A 136 -3.21 9.67 -11.82
C GLN A 136 -3.04 8.13 -11.86
N GLU A 137 -4.06 7.41 -12.32
CA GLU A 137 -4.12 5.94 -12.39
C GLU A 137 -3.63 5.40 -13.74
N THR A 138 -3.31 6.25 -14.72
CA THR A 138 -2.92 5.86 -16.09
C THR A 138 -1.44 6.13 -16.37
N LEU A 139 -0.81 5.24 -17.14
CA LEU A 139 0.51 5.40 -17.76
C LEU A 139 0.34 5.38 -19.28
N THR A 140 0.83 6.42 -19.95
CA THR A 140 0.82 6.51 -21.42
C THR A 140 2.24 6.60 -21.97
N CYS A 141 2.43 6.11 -23.20
CA CYS A 141 3.70 6.19 -23.92
C CYS A 141 3.49 6.59 -25.39
N PRO A 142 4.36 7.43 -25.96
CA PRO A 142 4.33 7.76 -27.39
C PRO A 142 4.45 6.57 -28.35
N CYS A 143 4.84 5.38 -27.87
CA CYS A 143 4.82 4.16 -28.68
C CYS A 143 3.41 3.57 -28.88
N GLY A 144 2.37 4.19 -28.30
CA GLY A 144 0.98 3.75 -28.39
C GLY A 144 0.48 2.93 -27.18
N PHE A 145 1.31 2.75 -26.14
CA PHE A 145 0.88 2.06 -24.93
C PHE A 145 0.04 2.98 -24.03
N GLU A 146 -1.08 2.45 -23.53
CA GLU A 146 -1.90 3.05 -22.48
C GLU A 146 -2.37 1.94 -21.54
N GLY A 147 -2.23 2.15 -20.23
CA GLY A 147 -2.65 1.17 -19.23
C GLY A 147 -2.71 1.74 -17.82
N LEU A 148 -3.23 0.95 -16.89
CA LEU A 148 -3.23 1.32 -15.48
C LEU A 148 -1.79 1.32 -14.93
N ALA A 149 -1.37 2.43 -14.36
CA ALA A 149 0.01 2.64 -13.91
C ALA A 149 0.43 1.64 -12.83
N ASP A 150 -0.42 1.40 -11.83
CA ASP A 150 -0.09 0.50 -10.72
C ASP A 150 -0.06 -0.98 -11.18
N LEU A 151 -0.90 -1.36 -12.14
CA LEU A 151 -0.86 -2.69 -12.76
C LEU A 151 0.41 -2.91 -13.55
N THR A 152 0.74 -1.92 -14.37
CA THR A 152 1.92 -1.95 -15.23
C THR A 152 3.16 -2.06 -14.37
N ALA A 153 3.29 -1.20 -13.36
CA ALA A 153 4.40 -1.23 -12.41
C ALA A 153 4.52 -2.58 -11.69
N SER A 154 3.41 -3.11 -11.15
CA SER A 154 3.40 -4.39 -10.43
C SER A 154 3.79 -5.57 -11.33
N LYS A 155 3.31 -5.58 -12.58
CA LYS A 155 3.64 -6.62 -13.55
C LYS A 155 5.11 -6.55 -13.95
N THR A 156 5.60 -5.38 -14.35
CA THR A 156 7.00 -5.16 -14.71
C THR A 156 7.93 -5.48 -13.53
N PHE A 157 7.53 -5.13 -12.31
CA PHE A 157 8.27 -5.48 -11.10
C PHE A 157 8.39 -7.00 -10.94
N LEU A 158 7.29 -7.74 -11.06
CA LEU A 158 7.30 -9.19 -10.97
C LEU A 158 8.15 -9.84 -12.08
N GLU A 159 8.00 -9.40 -13.33
CA GLU A 159 8.79 -9.88 -14.47
C GLU A 159 10.30 -9.74 -14.25
N ARG A 160 10.75 -8.74 -13.50
CA ARG A 160 12.18 -8.57 -13.16
C ARG A 160 12.68 -9.54 -12.07
N GLN A 161 11.78 -10.13 -11.28
CA GLN A 161 12.14 -11.04 -10.20
C GLN A 161 12.02 -12.52 -10.58
N THR A 162 11.37 -12.84 -11.69
CA THR A 162 11.16 -14.21 -12.15
C THR A 162 11.56 -14.40 -13.60
N GLU A 163 12.22 -15.52 -13.89
CA GLU A 163 12.50 -15.98 -15.25
C GLU A 163 11.33 -16.79 -15.84
N GLN A 164 10.28 -17.03 -15.04
CA GLN A 164 9.12 -17.84 -15.41
C GLN A 164 7.99 -16.98 -16.00
N GLU A 165 7.08 -17.63 -16.73
CA GLU A 165 5.90 -16.98 -17.30
C GLU A 165 5.05 -16.34 -16.19
N VAL A 166 4.95 -15.02 -16.21
CA VAL A 166 4.26 -14.24 -15.18
C VAL A 166 2.75 -14.41 -15.33
N ARG A 167 2.14 -15.16 -14.41
CA ARG A 167 0.71 -15.03 -14.15
C ARG A 167 0.48 -13.70 -13.42
N PRO A 168 -0.59 -12.94 -13.74
CA PRO A 168 -0.85 -11.70 -13.05
C PRO A 168 -0.90 -11.98 -11.54
N MET A 169 -0.06 -11.29 -10.75
CA MET A 169 -0.34 -11.20 -9.31
C MET A 169 -1.79 -10.75 -9.13
N ALA A 170 -2.38 -11.19 -8.01
CA ALA A 170 -3.66 -10.73 -7.48
C ALA A 170 -4.10 -9.43 -8.17
N ARG A 171 -5.02 -9.57 -9.13
CA ARG A 171 -5.57 -8.43 -9.90
C ARG A 171 -5.90 -7.33 -8.88
N PRO A 172 -5.54 -6.07 -9.12
CA PRO A 172 -5.66 -5.01 -8.14
C PRO A 172 -7.12 -4.90 -7.76
N VAL A 173 -7.42 -5.49 -6.61
CA VAL A 173 -8.75 -5.45 -6.07
C VAL A 173 -8.80 -4.17 -5.26
N ARG A 174 -9.78 -3.34 -5.55
CA ARG A 174 -10.06 -2.21 -4.68
C ARG A 174 -10.62 -2.76 -3.38
N PHE A 175 -9.77 -2.78 -2.36
CA PHE A 175 -10.14 -3.23 -1.02
C PHE A 175 -10.96 -2.17 -0.27
N GLU A 176 -12.15 -2.58 0.14
CA GLU A 176 -13.09 -1.81 0.95
C GLU A 176 -13.24 -2.46 2.32
N TRP A 177 -13.11 -1.65 3.38
CA TRP A 177 -13.10 -2.11 4.77
C TRP A 177 -14.39 -1.68 5.45
N ASP A 178 -15.12 -2.64 6.02
CA ASP A 178 -16.43 -2.42 6.64
C ASP A 178 -16.41 -2.38 8.18
N VAL A 179 -15.22 -2.21 8.77
CA VAL A 179 -14.95 -2.28 10.23
C VAL A 179 -14.62 -3.68 10.75
N HIS A 180 -14.82 -4.74 9.96
CA HIS A 180 -14.48 -6.12 10.37
C HIS A 180 -13.83 -6.97 9.28
N GLU A 181 -14.18 -6.75 8.01
CA GLU A 181 -13.70 -7.52 6.87
C GLU A 181 -13.27 -6.63 5.70
N TRP A 182 -12.35 -7.17 4.90
CA TRP A 182 -11.93 -6.60 3.62
C TRP A 182 -12.69 -7.27 2.48
N SER A 183 -13.60 -6.51 1.87
CA SER A 183 -14.25 -6.91 0.63
C SER A 183 -13.51 -6.32 -0.56
N GLY A 184 -13.59 -6.99 -1.71
CA GLY A 184 -13.00 -6.48 -2.93
C GLY A 184 -13.73 -7.03 -4.14
N GLN A 185 -14.17 -6.16 -5.04
CA GLN A 185 -14.87 -6.56 -6.25
C GLN A 185 -13.87 -6.90 -7.37
N PRO A 186 -13.93 -8.10 -7.96
CA PRO A 186 -13.21 -8.39 -9.19
C PRO A 186 -13.76 -7.50 -10.32
N HIS A 187 -12.89 -6.87 -11.10
CA HIS A 187 -13.33 -6.24 -12.35
C HIS A 187 -13.72 -7.32 -13.37
N PRO A 188 -14.84 -7.17 -14.10
CA PRO A 188 -15.25 -8.13 -15.11
C PRO A 188 -14.20 -8.24 -16.23
N HIS A 189 -14.07 -9.45 -16.77
CA HIS A 189 -13.17 -9.75 -17.87
C HIS A 189 -13.58 -8.94 -19.11
N GLY A 190 -12.85 -7.87 -19.39
CA GLY A 190 -12.66 -7.45 -20.77
C GLY A 190 -11.69 -8.44 -21.40
N SER A 191 -12.19 -9.33 -22.25
CA SER A 191 -11.38 -10.14 -23.15
C SER A 191 -11.79 -9.81 -24.58
N PRO A 192 -10.85 -9.98 -25.51
CA PRO A 192 -9.79 -9.06 -25.91
C PRO A 192 -10.31 -7.85 -26.71
#